data_AF-A0A1F5S007-F1
#
_entry.id   AF-A0A1F5S007-F1
#
_cell.length_a   1.000
_cell.length_b   1.000
_cell.length_c   1.000
_cell.angle_alpha   90.00
_cell.angle_beta   90.00
_cell.angle_gamma   90.00
#
_symmetry.space_group_name_H-M   'P 1'
#
loop_
_entity.id
_entity.type
_entity.pdbx_description
1 polymer ?
#
loop_
_entity_poly.entity_id
_entity_poly.type
_entity_poly.pdbx_seq_one_letter_code
_entity_poly.pdbx_strand_id
1 'polypeptide(L)' 'MMGYFYGYPGGMGFGWLTMIIGWVLVILIIIWLAHLVSGRTDKNSALDIAQERYARGEITKKELAEIKKTLKS' A
#
# COMPACT_ATOMS: atom_id res chain seq x y z
N MET A 1 -0.40 -19.17 -46.87
CA MET A 1 -0.81 -19.98 -45.70
C MET A 1 0.43 -20.60 -45.09
N MET A 2 0.89 -20.12 -43.94
CA MET A 2 1.72 -20.89 -43.00
C MET A 2 1.50 -20.26 -41.62
N GLY A 3 0.53 -20.79 -40.91
CA GLY A 3 0.09 -20.30 -39.60
C GLY A 3 1.09 -20.67 -38.51
N TYR A 4 1.48 -19.65 -37.75
CA TYR A 4 1.66 -19.67 -36.29
C TYR A 4 2.11 -21.00 -35.66
N PHE A 5 3.33 -21.44 -35.92
CA PHE A 5 4.01 -22.41 -35.06
C PHE A 5 4.71 -21.67 -33.90
N TYR A 6 3.91 -21.06 -33.03
CA TYR A 6 4.32 -20.70 -31.66
C TYR A 6 3.67 -21.69 -30.69
N GLY A 7 3.84 -22.98 -30.98
CA GLY A 7 3.49 -24.06 -30.07
C GLY A 7 4.59 -24.21 -29.04
N TYR A 8 4.46 -23.52 -27.90
CA TYR A 8 5.33 -23.75 -26.73
C TYR A 8 5.06 -25.19 -26.22
N PRO A 9 6.05 -26.10 -26.24
CA PRO A 9 5.86 -27.47 -25.77
C PRO A 9 5.99 -27.46 -24.24
N GLY A 10 4.93 -27.06 -23.52
CA GLY A 10 4.96 -26.96 -22.06
C GLY A 10 3.61 -26.99 -21.34
N GLY A 11 2.51 -27.21 -22.07
CA GLY A 11 1.17 -27.24 -21.51
C GLY A 11 0.80 -28.60 -20.92
N MET A 12 1.18 -28.86 -19.66
CA MET A 12 0.34 -29.67 -18.74
C MET A 12 0.79 -29.63 -17.26
N GLY A 13 2.03 -29.22 -16.94
CA GLY A 13 2.54 -29.33 -15.55
C GLY A 13 3.06 -28.04 -14.90
N PHE A 14 3.54 -27.07 -15.69
CA PHE A 14 4.23 -25.88 -15.18
C PHE A 14 3.49 -24.55 -15.40
N GLY A 15 2.43 -24.54 -16.21
CA GLY A 15 1.65 -23.33 -16.49
C GLY A 15 0.88 -22.81 -15.27
N TRP A 16 0.29 -23.71 -14.48
CA TRP A 16 -0.43 -23.31 -13.26
C TRP A 16 0.53 -22.82 -12.16
N LEU A 17 1.74 -23.38 -12.10
CA LEU A 17 2.76 -22.97 -11.12
C LEU A 17 3.27 -21.56 -11.44
N THR A 18 3.57 -21.28 -12.70
CA THR A 18 3.98 -19.94 -13.16
C THR A 18 2.88 -18.90 -12.98
N MET A 19 1.61 -19.28 -13.16
CA MET A 19 0.45 -18.45 -12.85
C MET A 19 0.43 -18.06 -11.35
N ILE A 20 0.58 -19.04 -10.45
CA ILE A 20 0.58 -18.80 -8.99
C ILE A 20 1.77 -17.92 -8.59
N ILE A 21 2.96 -18.21 -9.11
CA ILE A 21 4.17 -17.40 -8.83
C ILE A 21 3.96 -15.95 -9.30
N GLY A 22 3.33 -15.75 -10.46
CA GLY A 22 2.96 -14.42 -10.94
C GLY A 22 2.04 -13.68 -9.97
N TRP A 23 0.99 -14.35 -9.47
CA TRP A 23 0.08 -13.77 -8.48
C TRP A 23 0.76 -13.45 -7.14
N VAL A 24 1.62 -14.34 -6.63
CA VAL A 24 2.40 -14.10 -5.41
C VAL A 24 3.28 -12.86 -5.55
N LEU A 25 3.93 -12.71 -6.72
CA LEU A 25 4.80 -11.57 -6.99
C LEU A 25 4.02 -10.25 -7.05
N VAL A 26 2.82 -10.26 -7.64
CA VAL A 26 1.90 -9.12 -7.64
C VAL A 26 1.48 -8.74 -6.21
N ILE A 27 1.11 -9.72 -5.37
CA ILE A 27 0.73 -9.48 -3.98
C ILE A 27 1.90 -8.89 -3.18
N LEU A 28 3.12 -9.42 -3.36
CA LEU A 28 4.32 -8.88 -2.71
C LEU A 28 4.59 -7.44 -3.12
N ILE A 29 4.42 -7.08 -4.40
CA ILE A 29 4.55 -5.70 -4.88
C ILE A 29 3.51 -4.79 -4.21
N ILE A 30 2.25 -5.24 -4.10
CA ILE A 30 1.19 -4.47 -3.44
C ILE A 30 1.52 -4.25 -1.96
N ILE A 31 1.93 -5.30 -1.25
CA ILE A 31 2.32 -5.19 0.17
C ILE A 31 3.53 -4.28 0.34
N TRP A 32 4.53 -4.37 -0.54
CA TRP A 32 5.72 -3.54 -0.50
C TRP A 32 5.40 -2.06 -0.77
N LEU A 33 4.56 -1.77 -1.77
CA LEU A 33 4.04 -0.43 -2.05
C LEU A 33 3.23 0.09 -0.86
N ALA A 34 2.36 -0.74 -0.29
CA ALA A 34 1.59 -0.38 0.89
C ALA A 34 2.52 -0.09 2.07
N HIS A 35 3.60 -0.85 2.29
CA HIS A 35 4.59 -0.55 3.33
C HIS A 35 5.38 0.72 3.04
N LEU A 36 5.70 1.02 1.78
CA LEU A 36 6.40 2.24 1.38
C LEU A 36 5.55 3.49 1.63
N VAL A 37 4.24 3.38 1.41
CA VAL A 37 3.26 4.44 1.70
C VAL A 37 2.93 4.49 3.20
N SER A 38 2.75 3.33 3.84
CA SER A 38 2.41 3.19 5.26
C SER A 38 3.58 3.52 6.19
N GLY A 39 4.84 3.44 5.75
CA GLY A 39 6.03 3.88 6.51
C GLY A 39 6.08 5.38 6.79
N ARG A 40 5.12 6.16 6.28
CA ARG A 40 4.89 7.58 6.65
C ARG A 40 3.68 7.78 7.59
N THR A 41 3.02 6.71 8.02
CA THR A 41 1.66 6.80 8.59
C THR A 41 1.65 6.88 10.12
N ASP A 42 2.74 6.61 10.83
CA ASP A 42 2.74 6.80 12.30
C ASP A 42 2.63 8.28 12.69
N LYS A 43 3.29 9.19 11.97
CA LYS A 43 3.16 10.64 12.20
C LYS A 43 1.89 11.22 11.56
N ASN A 44 1.50 10.74 10.38
CA ASN A 44 0.31 11.24 9.70
C ASN A 44 -1.00 10.77 10.37
N SER A 45 -1.06 9.56 10.93
CA SER A 45 -2.25 9.07 11.64
C SER A 45 -2.54 9.87 12.91
N ALA A 46 -1.53 10.15 13.73
CA ALA A 46 -1.71 10.97 14.93
C ALA A 46 -2.12 12.43 14.58
N LEU A 47 -1.59 12.97 13.48
CA LEU A 47 -1.98 14.30 12.97
C LEU A 47 -3.37 14.33 12.34
N ASP A 48 -3.77 13.27 11.64
CA ASP A 48 -5.11 13.13 11.05
C ASP A 48 -6.17 12.97 12.14
N ILE A 49 -5.92 12.14 13.15
CA ILE A 49 -6.81 11.99 14.31
C ILE A 49 -6.97 13.32 15.05
N ALA A 50 -5.87 14.08 15.23
CA ALA A 50 -5.94 15.41 15.84
C ALA A 50 -6.73 16.40 14.98
N GLN A 51 -6.56 16.38 13.65
CA GLN A 51 -7.32 17.24 12.74
C GLN A 51 -8.81 16.90 12.71
N GLU A 52 -9.16 15.61 12.73
CA GLU A 52 -10.55 15.16 12.78
C GLU A 52 -11.25 15.63 14.05
N ARG A 53 -10.58 15.54 15.21
CA ARG A 53 -11.10 16.07 16.49
C ARG A 53 -11.27 17.58 16.49
N TYR A 54 -10.39 18.31 15.83
CA TYR A 54 -10.54 19.76 15.65
C TYR A 54 -11.75 20.10 14.77
N ALA A 55 -11.97 19.35 13.68
CA ALA A 55 -13.14 19.52 12.82
C ALA A 55 -14.45 19.21 13.55
N ARG A 56 -14.43 18.25 14.49
CA ARG A 56 -15.54 17.96 15.40
C ARG A 56 -15.72 19.01 16.51
N GLY A 57 -14.77 19.93 16.68
CA GLY A 57 -14.77 20.93 17.75
C GLY A 57 -14.42 20.36 19.13
N GLU A 58 -13.93 19.12 19.20
CA GLU A 58 -13.55 18.45 20.45
C GLU A 58 -12.23 18.99 21.04
N ILE A 59 -11.40 19.60 20.20
CA ILE A 59 -10.13 20.23 20.62
C ILE A 59 -10.01 21.64 20.05
N THR A 60 -9.25 22.47 20.75
CA THR A 60 -9.03 23.86 20.39
C THR A 60 -7.85 24.00 19.44
N LYS A 61 -7.80 25.08 18.66
CA LYS A 61 -6.69 25.39 17.74
C LYS A 61 -5.31 25.39 18.41
N LYS A 62 -5.25 25.73 19.71
CA LYS A 62 -4.03 25.69 20.54
C LYS A 62 -3.54 24.25 20.77
N GLU A 63 -4.43 23.35 21.16
CA GLU A 63 -4.10 21.94 21.41
C GLU A 63 -3.64 21.24 20.12
N LEU A 64 -4.30 21.53 18.99
CA LEU A 64 -3.88 21.02 17.68
C LEU A 64 -2.47 21.52 17.29
N ALA A 65 -2.13 22.77 17.60
CA ALA A 65 -0.81 23.33 17.32
C ALA A 65 0.29 22.69 18.19
N GLU A 66 -0.03 22.37 19.45
CA GLU A 66 0.88 21.71 20.38
C GLU A 66 1.16 20.27 19.96
N ILE A 67 0.12 19.50 19.60
CA ILE A 67 0.24 18.14 19.04
C ILE A 67 1.08 18.17 17.75
N LYS A 68 0.84 19.14 16.86
CA LYS A 68 1.65 19.33 15.64
C LYS A 68 3.13 19.58 15.93
N LYS A 69 3.43 20.33 16.99
CA LYS A 69 4.81 20.65 17.38
C LYS A 69 5.51 19.43 17.99
N THR A 70 4.81 18.67 18.83
CA THR A 70 5.34 17.47 19.49
C THR A 70 5.57 16.32 18.50
N LEU A 71 4.67 16.10 17.54
CA LEU A 71 4.79 15.03 16.54
C LEU A 71 5.81 15.32 15.42
N LYS A 72 6.13 16.61 15.19
CA LYS A 72 7.16 17.01 14.22
C LYS A 72 8.57 16.92 14.78
N SER A 73 8.73 16.87 16.10
CA SER A 73 9.99 16.57 16.77
C SER A 73 10.36 15.09 16.68
#